data_AF-G0PL70-F1
#
_entry.id   AF-G0PL70-F1
#
_cell.length_a   1.000
_cell.length_b   1.000
_cell.length_c   1.000
_cell.angle_alpha   90.00
_cell.angle_beta   90.00
_cell.angle_gamma   90.00
#
_symmetry.space_group_name_H-M   'P 1'
#
loop_
_entity.id
_entity.type
_entity.pdbx_description
1 polymer ?
#
loop_
_entity_poly.entity_id
_entity_poly.type
_entity_poly.pdbx_seq_one_letter_code
_entity_poly.pdbx_strand_id
1 'polypeptide(L)'
;MISSKTRKYQRSFFIGTIAQAIVPLVFIVIPVATAITFIYLDYYNQDLNNSFVLFFSLHGFASTIIIMLVHHPYRRFLIKVVTFDRSVGKSIVFLSRQNVGS
;
A
#
# COMPACT_ATOMS: atom_id res chain seq x y z
N MET A 1 29.18 15.64 10.39
CA MET A 1 28.21 16.19 9.41
C MET A 1 27.53 15.06 8.67
N ILE A 2 26.20 15.00 8.65
CA ILE A 2 25.46 13.99 7.87
C ILE A 2 25.52 14.36 6.38
N SER A 3 25.84 13.39 5.52
CA SER A 3 25.90 13.64 4.08
C SER A 3 24.51 14.03 3.55
N SER A 4 24.49 14.86 2.50
CA SER A 4 23.23 15.26 1.84
C SER A 4 22.42 14.06 1.35
N LYS A 5 23.08 12.94 1.01
CA LYS A 5 22.41 11.69 0.62
C LYS A 5 21.73 11.01 1.81
N THR A 6 22.43 10.89 2.94
CA THR A 6 21.89 10.30 4.17
C THR A 6 20.68 11.09 4.69
N ARG A 7 20.75 12.43 4.65
CA ARG A 7 19.64 13.32 5.04
C ARG A 7 18.38 13.09 4.20
N LYS A 8 18.52 12.86 2.89
CA LYS A 8 17.39 12.59 2.00
C LYS A 8 16.68 11.28 2.36
N TYR A 9 17.43 10.22 2.68
CA TYR A 9 16.87 8.93 3.08
C TYR A 9 16.13 9.03 4.41
N GLN A 10 16.73 9.69 5.41
CA GLN A 10 16.09 9.89 6.71
C GLN A 10 14.78 10.67 6.60
N ARG A 11 14.74 11.72 5.77
CA ARG A 11 13.51 12.49 5.53
C ARG A 11 12.41 11.65 4.89
N SER A 12 12.76 10.82 3.90
CA SER A 12 11.79 9.94 3.24
C SER A 12 11.25 8.85 4.18
N PHE A 13 12.12 8.30 5.04
CA PHE A 13 11.72 7.35 6.07
C PHE A 13 10.76 8.00 7.07
N PHE A 14 11.11 9.18 7.58
CA PHE A 14 10.29 9.90 8.56
C PHE A 14 8.90 10.25 8.04
N ILE A 15 8.80 10.81 6.81
CA ILE A 15 7.49 11.09 6.18
C ILE A 15 6.65 9.81 6.07
N GLY A 16 7.31 8.70 5.75
CA GLY A 16 6.64 7.44 5.61
C GLY A 16 6.16 6.81 6.91
N THR A 17 6.96 6.91 7.98
CA THR A 17 6.54 6.53 9.33
C THR A 17 5.36 7.37 9.81
N ILE A 18 5.36 8.67 9.52
CA ILE A 18 4.20 9.54 9.81
C ILE A 18 2.97 9.07 9.02
N ALA A 19 3.11 8.80 7.73
CA ALA A 19 2.00 8.31 6.92
C ALA A 19 1.45 6.97 7.44
N GLN A 20 2.33 6.03 7.82
CA GLN A 20 1.94 4.75 8.44
C GLN A 20 1.24 4.91 9.79
N ALA A 21 1.56 5.95 10.57
CA ALA A 21 0.89 6.21 11.83
C ALA A 21 -0.49 6.87 11.62
N ILE A 22 -0.62 7.72 10.61
CA ILE A 22 -1.87 8.41 10.30
C ILE A 22 -2.92 7.44 9.75
N VAL A 23 -2.54 6.47 8.92
CA VAL A 23 -3.48 5.50 8.33
C VAL A 23 -4.30 4.72 9.37
N PRO A 24 -3.72 3.96 10.30
CA PRO A 24 -4.49 3.28 11.36
C PRO A 24 -5.32 4.26 12.17
N LEU A 25 -4.83 5.48 12.40
CA LEU A 25 -5.54 6.51 13.14
C LEU A 25 -6.82 6.96 12.42
N VAL A 26 -6.76 7.20 11.11
CA VAL A 26 -7.92 7.52 10.27
C VAL A 26 -8.90 6.35 10.22
N PHE A 27 -8.39 5.13 10.07
CA PHE A 27 -9.21 3.92 10.04
C PHE A 27 -9.84 3.56 11.39
N ILE A 28 -9.42 4.15 12.50
CA ILE A 28 -10.08 4.03 13.81
C ILE A 28 -11.04 5.19 14.04
N VAL A 29 -10.61 6.42 13.78
CA VAL A 29 -11.41 7.63 14.07
C VAL A 29 -12.67 7.68 13.21
N ILE A 30 -12.57 7.36 11.91
CA ILE A 30 -13.73 7.43 11.01
C ILE A 30 -14.83 6.46 11.45
N PRO A 31 -14.60 5.12 11.59
CA PRO A 31 -15.66 4.19 11.99
C PRO A 31 -16.26 4.52 13.36
N VAL A 32 -15.43 4.91 14.33
CA VAL A 32 -15.89 5.26 15.68
C VAL A 32 -16.81 6.48 15.63
N ALA A 33 -16.41 7.53 14.91
CA ALA A 33 -17.24 8.73 14.74
C ALA A 33 -18.57 8.43 14.05
N THR A 34 -18.56 7.60 12.99
CA THR A 34 -19.79 7.17 12.32
C THR A 34 -20.67 6.26 13.18
N ALA A 35 -20.07 5.34 13.94
CA ALA A 35 -20.81 4.46 14.85
C ALA A 35 -21.52 5.28 15.93
N ILE A 36 -20.83 6.25 16.54
CA ILE A 36 -21.43 7.18 17.50
C ILE A 36 -22.59 7.94 16.85
N THR A 37 -22.39 8.47 15.64
CA THR A 37 -23.43 9.22 14.92
C THR A 37 -24.67 8.37 14.63
N PHE A 38 -24.50 7.11 14.21
CA PHE A 38 -25.61 6.19 13.97
C PHE A 38 -26.36 5.81 15.23
N ILE A 39 -25.66 5.63 16.36
CA ILE A 39 -26.30 5.41 17.67
C ILE A 39 -27.13 6.64 18.06
N TYR A 40 -26.59 7.85 17.90
CA TYR A 40 -27.31 9.09 18.23
C TYR A 40 -28.55 9.33 17.36
N LEU A 41 -28.51 8.91 16.09
CA LEU A 41 -29.62 9.06 15.15
C LEU A 41 -30.60 7.87 15.15
N ASP A 42 -30.37 6.88 16.01
CA ASP A 42 -31.09 5.59 16.05
C ASP A 42 -31.17 4.91 14.67
N TYR A 43 -30.12 5.10 13.86
CA TYR A 43 -30.07 4.66 12.47
C TYR A 43 -29.24 3.39 12.35
N TYR A 44 -29.91 2.24 12.49
CA TYR A 44 -29.28 0.93 12.31
C TYR A 44 -29.49 0.43 10.87
N ASN A 45 -28.43 0.47 10.06
CA ASN A 45 -28.46 -0.07 8.70
C ASN A 45 -27.38 -1.14 8.53
N GLN A 46 -27.81 -2.38 8.34
CA GLN A 46 -26.96 -3.56 8.19
C GLN A 46 -25.97 -3.43 7.02
N ASP A 47 -26.41 -2.86 5.89
CA ASP A 47 -25.60 -2.72 4.68
C ASP A 47 -24.46 -1.71 4.90
N LEU A 48 -24.75 -0.61 5.60
CA LEU A 48 -23.72 0.36 5.99
C LEU A 48 -22.74 -0.25 6.98
N ASN A 49 -23.24 -0.99 7.97
CA ASN A 49 -22.37 -1.63 8.97
C ASN A 49 -21.42 -2.66 8.33
N ASN A 50 -21.92 -3.48 7.40
CA ASN A 50 -21.10 -4.41 6.61
C ASN A 50 -20.05 -3.68 5.77
N SER A 51 -20.40 -2.52 5.21
CA SER A 51 -19.46 -1.68 4.46
C SER A 51 -18.34 -1.12 5.36
N PHE A 52 -18.65 -0.73 6.60
CA PHE A 52 -17.64 -0.32 7.59
C PHE A 52 -16.70 -1.45 7.98
N VAL A 53 -17.22 -2.66 8.17
CA VAL A 53 -16.40 -3.85 8.45
C VAL A 53 -15.44 -4.15 7.29
N LEU A 54 -15.90 -4.02 6.04
CA LEU A 54 -15.04 -4.16 4.86
C LEU A 54 -13.96 -3.07 4.82
N PHE A 55 -14.32 -1.82 5.10
CA PHE A 55 -13.38 -0.71 5.17
C PHE A 55 -12.31 -0.95 6.26
N PHE A 56 -12.72 -1.39 7.45
CA PHE A 56 -11.80 -1.76 8.53
C PHE A 56 -10.90 -2.94 8.15
N SER A 57 -11.38 -3.87 7.34
CA SER A 57 -10.57 -5.00 6.86
C SER A 57 -9.51 -4.55 5.84
N LEU A 58 -9.80 -3.52 5.04
CA LEU A 58 -8.87 -2.95 4.06
C LEU A 58 -7.74 -2.11 4.69
N HIS A 59 -7.89 -1.65 5.94
CA HIS A 59 -6.86 -0.93 6.69
C HIS A 59 -5.51 -1.67 6.67
N GLY A 60 -5.52 -2.98 6.97
CA GLY A 60 -4.30 -3.78 7.04
C GLY A 60 -3.56 -3.84 5.71
N PHE A 61 -4.33 -3.91 4.62
CA PHE A 61 -3.80 -3.86 3.26
C PHE A 61 -3.18 -2.49 2.93
N ALA A 62 -3.88 -1.39 3.27
CA ALA A 62 -3.39 -0.03 3.05
C ALA A 62 -2.11 0.27 3.86
N SER A 63 -2.05 -0.16 5.12
CA SER A 63 -0.87 -0.01 5.98
C SER A 63 0.35 -0.73 5.39
N THR A 64 0.15 -1.97 4.90
CA THR A 64 1.20 -2.76 4.27
C THR A 64 1.71 -2.13 2.97
N ILE A 65 0.82 -1.58 2.14
CA ILE A 65 1.20 -0.83 0.93
C ILE A 65 2.09 0.36 1.28
N ILE A 66 1.74 1.12 2.33
CA ILE A 66 2.52 2.29 2.73
C ILE A 66 3.90 1.85 3.25
N ILE A 67 4.00 0.76 4.02
CA ILE A 67 5.30 0.16 4.39
C ILE A 67 6.14 -0.18 3.16
N MET A 68 5.55 -0.83 2.17
CA MET A 68 6.26 -1.17 0.93
C MET A 68 6.71 0.07 0.14
N LEU A 69 5.92 1.15 0.13
CA LEU A 69 6.25 2.38 -0.58
C LEU A 69 7.24 3.28 0.19
N VAL A 70 7.25 3.23 1.50
CA VAL A 70 8.09 4.09 2.34
C VAL A 70 9.51 3.55 2.43
N HIS A 71 9.64 2.23 2.57
CA HIS A 71 10.94 1.61 2.72
C HIS A 71 11.63 1.51 1.35
N HIS A 72 12.66 2.33 1.14
CA HIS A 72 13.52 2.32 -0.05
C HIS A 72 13.97 0.91 -0.53
N PRO A 73 14.36 -0.04 0.33
CA PRO A 73 14.68 -1.40 -0.12
C PRO A 73 13.45 -2.15 -0.68
N TYR A 74 12.27 -1.95 -0.09
CA TYR A 74 11.01 -2.56 -0.55
C TYR A 74 10.55 -2.00 -1.89
N ARG A 75 10.57 -0.68 -2.09
CA ARG A 75 10.29 -0.08 -3.41
C ARG A 75 11.21 -0.62 -4.49
N ARG A 76 12.51 -0.71 -4.19
CA ARG A 76 13.51 -1.19 -5.15
C ARG A 76 13.35 -2.69 -5.44
N PHE A 77 12.93 -3.47 -4.44
CA PHE A 77 12.57 -4.86 -4.61
C PHE A 77 11.31 -5.02 -5.50
N LEU A 78 10.23 -4.28 -5.23
CA LEU A 78 9.00 -4.33 -6.04
C LEU A 78 9.22 -3.92 -7.49
N ILE A 79 9.96 -2.83 -7.72
CA ILE A 79 10.34 -2.41 -9.07
C ILE A 79 11.15 -3.51 -9.76
N LYS A 80 12.07 -4.16 -9.04
CA LYS A 80 12.81 -5.31 -9.57
C LYS A 80 11.88 -6.47 -9.91
N VAL A 81 10.97 -6.87 -9.03
CA VAL A 81 10.03 -7.99 -9.27
C VAL A 81 9.15 -7.70 -10.49
N VAL A 82 8.49 -6.54 -10.53
CA VAL A 82 7.62 -6.13 -11.65
C VAL A 82 8.39 -6.01 -12.97
N THR A 83 9.62 -5.49 -12.94
CA THR A 83 10.43 -5.29 -14.16
C THR A 83 11.12 -6.59 -14.61
N PHE A 84 11.48 -7.48 -13.68
CA PHE A 84 12.07 -8.78 -13.98
C PHE A 84 11.06 -9.69 -14.68
N ASP A 85 9.81 -9.67 -14.23
CA ASP A 85 8.69 -10.40 -14.85
C ASP A 85 8.49 -9.99 -16.33
N ARG A 86 8.55 -8.67 -16.58
CA ARG A 86 8.53 -8.09 -17.94
C ARG A 86 9.73 -8.50 -18.79
N SER A 87 10.89 -8.75 -18.19
CA SER A 87 12.11 -9.17 -18.91
C SER A 87 12.06 -10.65 -19.29
N VAL A 88 11.53 -11.50 -18.40
CA VAL A 88 11.35 -12.93 -18.66
C VAL A 88 10.35 -13.15 -19.79
N GLY A 89 9.20 -12.45 -19.77
CA GLY A 89 8.22 -12.53 -20.86
C GLY A 89 8.78 -12.13 -22.22
N LYS A 90 9.62 -11.09 -22.28
CA LYS A 90 10.30 -10.69 -23.52
C LYS A 90 11.29 -11.73 -24.03
N SER A 91 12.03 -12.38 -23.13
CA SER A 91 12.99 -13.42 -23.49
C SER A 91 12.30 -14.68 -24.04
N ILE A 92 11.18 -15.10 -23.42
CA ILE A 92 10.39 -16.25 -23.88
C ILE A 92 9.78 -15.99 -25.27
N VAL A 93 9.22 -14.80 -25.50
CA VAL A 93 8.67 -14.41 -26.81
C VAL A 93 9.77 -14.34 -27.88
N PHE A 94 10.97 -13.88 -27.53
CA PHE A 94 12.11 -13.86 -28.44
C PHE A 94 12.59 -15.27 -28.83
N LEU A 95 12.71 -16.18 -27.85
CA LEU A 95 13.07 -17.57 -28.08
C LEU A 95 12.02 -18.33 -28.91
N SER A 96 10.73 -18.09 -28.65
CA SER A 96 9.65 -18.64 -29.46
C SER A 96 9.69 -18.14 -30.91
N ARG A 97 10.09 -16.89 -31.15
CA ARG A 97 10.28 -16.34 -32.50
C ARG A 97 11.47 -16.93 -33.23
N GLN A 98 12.55 -17.30 -32.54
CA GLN A 98 13.71 -17.95 -33.17
C GLN A 98 13.45 -19.42 -33.52
N ASN A 99 12.61 -20.12 -32.75
CA ASN A 99 12.32 -21.54 -32.94
C ASN A 99 11.25 -21.83 -34.03
N VAL A 100 10.53 -20.81 -34.49
CA VAL A 100 9.52 -20.93 -35.58
C VAL A 100 10.13 -20.61 -36.96
N GLY A 101 11.34 -20.04 -37.00
CA GLY A 101 12.05 -19.67 -38.23
C GLY A 101 13.10 -20.68 -38.72
N SER A 102 13.19 -21.86 -38.08
CA SER A 102 14.10 -22.97 -38.40
C SER A 102 13.31 -24.20 -38.84
#